data_AF-A0A9E4G4J0-F1
#
_entry.id   AF-A0A9E4G4J0-F1
#
_cell.length_a   1.000
_cell.length_b   1.000
_cell.length_c   1.000
_cell.angle_alpha   90.00
_cell.angle_beta   90.00
_cell.angle_gamma   90.00
#
_symmetry.space_group_name_H-M   'P 1'
#
loop_
_entity.id
_entity.type
_entity.pdbx_description
1 polymer ?
#
loop_
_entity_poly.entity_id
_entity_poly.type
_entity_poly.pdbx_seq_one_letter_code
_entity_poly.pdbx_strand_id
1 'polypeptide(L)'
;MPMMRAPDVNLNRRRLLIRGGIGALGASALPLAPWLAAAQQEELCVNGKAERTAKQTAGPFHLSGAPLRDDFRVDGMHGEDLTVRGQVLDVACRPVAGAVLDVWQADPTGVYDTKSFQLRGKVESDAEGRYQFLTLKPGAYGSGFVRTPHLHVRVQAAGLRELTTQLYFPEEELNAQDALFRPDLLMSIYKGYAGLSGTFNFVLEPA
;
A
#
# COMPACT_ATOMS: atom_id res chain seq x y z
N MET A 1 -58.08 -24.21 -39.82
CA MET A 1 -58.88 -25.44 -39.57
C MET A 1 -58.76 -26.30 -40.82
N PRO A 2 -58.41 -27.61 -40.81
CA PRO A 2 -58.53 -28.63 -39.75
C PRO A 2 -57.28 -29.56 -39.55
N MET A 3 -57.47 -30.59 -38.69
CA MET A 3 -56.75 -31.88 -38.51
C MET A 3 -55.38 -31.90 -37.80
N MET A 4 -55.29 -32.48 -36.57
CA MET A 4 -55.02 -33.91 -36.24
C MET A 4 -53.60 -34.34 -36.68
N ARG A 5 -52.70 -34.89 -35.83
CA ARG A 5 -52.86 -36.10 -34.98
C ARG A 5 -51.64 -36.26 -34.03
N ALA A 6 -51.86 -36.94 -32.90
CA ALA A 6 -50.96 -37.23 -31.76
C ALA A 6 -49.90 -38.34 -32.06
N PRO A 7 -49.00 -38.82 -31.14
CA PRO A 7 -49.34 -39.34 -29.80
C PRO A 7 -48.39 -39.03 -28.62
N ASP A 8 -48.96 -39.18 -27.42
CA ASP A 8 -48.33 -39.39 -26.11
C ASP A 8 -47.42 -40.62 -26.07
N VAL A 9 -46.36 -40.61 -25.23
CA VAL A 9 -46.14 -41.59 -24.14
C VAL A 9 -45.25 -41.00 -23.02
N ASN A 10 -45.91 -40.62 -21.93
CA ASN A 10 -45.64 -40.93 -20.51
C ASN A 10 -44.21 -41.37 -20.08
N LEU A 11 -43.69 -40.78 -18.98
CA LEU A 11 -43.50 -41.48 -17.69
C LEU A 11 -42.86 -40.57 -16.62
N ASN A 12 -43.73 -40.07 -15.77
CA ASN A 12 -43.60 -39.93 -14.32
C ASN A 12 -42.30 -40.51 -13.69
N ARG A 13 -41.37 -39.66 -13.25
CA ARG A 13 -40.62 -39.89 -12.00
C ARG A 13 -40.59 -38.61 -11.17
N ARG A 14 -41.26 -38.72 -10.02
CA ARG A 14 -41.47 -37.70 -9.01
C ARG A 14 -40.20 -37.40 -8.21
N ARG A 15 -40.29 -36.25 -7.52
CA ARG A 15 -39.59 -35.80 -6.28
C ARG A 15 -38.26 -35.08 -6.55
N LEU A 16 -37.96 -33.93 -5.95
CA LEU A 16 -38.52 -33.30 -4.75
C LEU A 16 -38.17 -31.80 -4.80
N LEU A 17 -39.17 -30.92 -4.69
CA LEU A 17 -38.94 -29.54 -4.30
C LEU A 17 -38.64 -29.52 -2.80
N ILE A 18 -37.43 -29.09 -2.43
CA ILE A 18 -37.19 -28.54 -1.09
C ILE A 18 -37.02 -27.04 -1.28
N ARG A 19 -38.13 -26.33 -1.10
CA ARG A 19 -38.11 -24.98 -0.52
C ARG A 19 -37.98 -25.18 0.99
N GLY A 20 -36.92 -24.66 1.60
CA GLY A 20 -36.79 -24.67 3.06
C GLY A 20 -35.47 -24.08 3.53
N GLY A 21 -35.54 -22.85 4.06
CA GLY A 21 -34.58 -22.34 5.04
C GLY A 21 -33.46 -21.47 4.48
N ILE A 22 -33.66 -20.15 4.46
CA ILE A 22 -32.53 -19.21 4.63
C ILE A 22 -32.16 -19.28 6.12
N GLY A 23 -31.34 -20.27 6.47
CA GLY A 23 -30.65 -20.33 7.75
C GLY A 23 -29.37 -19.51 7.63
N ALA A 24 -29.26 -18.46 8.44
CA ALA A 24 -28.03 -17.71 8.60
C ALA A 24 -26.93 -18.65 9.12
N LEU A 25 -25.86 -18.83 8.34
CA LEU A 25 -24.61 -19.40 8.81
C LEU A 25 -23.46 -18.55 8.29
N GLY A 26 -22.84 -17.84 9.23
CA GLY A 26 -21.41 -17.54 9.27
C GLY A 26 -20.86 -16.69 8.13
N ALA A 27 -20.54 -15.44 8.44
CA ALA A 27 -19.58 -14.67 7.67
C ALA A 27 -18.28 -15.47 7.56
N SER A 28 -18.05 -16.09 6.40
CA SER A 28 -16.73 -16.55 6.00
C SER A 28 -15.85 -15.31 5.84
N ALA A 29 -15.19 -14.89 6.92
CA ALA A 29 -14.06 -14.00 6.82
C ALA A 29 -12.94 -14.77 6.10
N LEU A 30 -12.92 -14.71 4.77
CA LEU A 30 -11.73 -15.05 4.03
C LEU A 30 -10.63 -14.12 4.54
N PRO A 31 -9.51 -14.63 5.10
CA PRO A 31 -8.39 -13.77 5.41
C PRO A 31 -7.91 -13.20 4.08
N LEU A 32 -8.17 -11.92 3.85
CA LEU A 32 -7.58 -11.24 2.73
C LEU A 32 -6.05 -11.29 2.94
N ALA A 33 -5.39 -11.97 2.01
CA ALA A 33 -4.14 -11.53 1.42
C ALA A 33 -2.77 -11.87 2.07
N PRO A 34 -2.47 -13.05 2.64
CA PRO A 34 -1.07 -13.48 2.69
C PRO A 34 -0.49 -13.75 1.29
N TRP A 35 -1.34 -14.09 0.30
CA TRP A 35 -0.93 -14.43 -1.06
C TRP A 35 -0.59 -13.21 -1.94
N LEU A 36 -1.22 -12.05 -1.72
CA LEU A 36 -0.89 -10.82 -2.47
C LEU A 36 0.48 -10.24 -2.08
N ALA A 37 0.87 -10.34 -0.80
CA ALA A 37 2.19 -9.92 -0.34
C ALA A 37 3.30 -10.83 -0.90
N ALA A 38 3.08 -12.15 -0.92
CA ALA A 38 4.02 -13.10 -1.52
C ALA A 38 4.18 -12.89 -3.04
N ALA A 39 3.10 -12.58 -3.76
CA ALA A 39 3.15 -12.32 -5.20
C ALA A 39 3.98 -11.07 -5.57
N GLN A 40 3.96 -10.01 -4.75
CA GLN A 40 4.80 -8.82 -4.99
C GLN A 40 6.28 -9.05 -4.63
N GLN A 41 6.57 -10.00 -3.76
CA GLN A 41 7.94 -10.37 -3.41
C GLN A 41 8.63 -11.14 -4.56
N GLU A 42 7.88 -11.97 -5.30
CA GLU A 42 8.41 -12.76 -6.42
C GLU A 42 8.78 -11.92 -7.66
N GLU A 43 8.06 -10.83 -7.97
CA GLU A 43 8.41 -9.94 -9.09
C GLU A 43 9.66 -9.09 -8.83
N LEU A 44 9.88 -8.69 -7.57
CA LEU A 44 11.03 -7.86 -7.19
C LEU A 44 12.35 -8.63 -7.19
N CYS A 45 12.27 -9.94 -6.92
CA CYS A 45 13.41 -10.81 -6.69
C CYS A 45 13.71 -11.71 -7.88
N VAL A 46 14.48 -11.20 -8.83
CA VAL A 46 14.90 -11.95 -10.03
C VAL A 46 16.18 -12.73 -9.73
N ASN A 47 16.12 -14.06 -9.83
CA ASN A 47 17.24 -14.97 -9.53
C ASN A 47 17.84 -14.77 -8.13
N GLY A 48 16.99 -14.49 -7.13
CA GLY A 48 17.40 -14.27 -5.74
C GLY A 48 18.12 -12.94 -5.50
N LYS A 49 17.99 -11.98 -6.42
CA LYS A 49 18.51 -10.62 -6.28
C LYS A 49 17.43 -9.61 -6.58
N ALA A 50 17.49 -8.48 -5.89
CA ALA A 50 16.63 -7.35 -6.14
C ALA A 50 17.46 -6.10 -6.48
N GLU A 51 16.95 -5.28 -7.39
CA GLU A 51 17.51 -3.95 -7.61
C GLU A 51 17.22 -3.08 -6.37
N ARG A 52 18.20 -2.27 -5.97
CA ARG A 52 18.02 -1.36 -4.84
C ARG A 52 16.92 -0.36 -5.13
N THR A 53 16.21 0.06 -4.09
CA THR A 53 15.29 1.19 -4.20
C THR A 53 16.07 2.46 -4.54
N ALA A 54 15.61 3.21 -5.53
CA ALA A 54 16.25 4.45 -5.94
C ALA A 54 16.27 5.49 -4.81
N LYS A 55 17.38 6.22 -4.69
CA LYS A 55 17.54 7.33 -3.73
C LYS A 55 16.96 8.61 -4.29
N GLN A 56 16.40 9.45 -3.42
CA GLN A 56 15.96 10.80 -3.74
C GLN A 56 16.24 11.78 -2.59
N THR A 57 16.08 13.08 -2.87
CA THR A 57 16.25 14.13 -1.87
C THR A 57 15.26 13.99 -0.71
N ALA A 58 15.71 14.32 0.50
CA ALA A 58 14.84 14.48 1.67
C ALA A 58 13.86 15.66 1.53
N GLY A 59 14.11 16.56 0.58
CA GLY A 59 13.41 17.83 0.52
C GLY A 59 13.68 18.70 1.76
N PRO A 60 13.00 19.85 1.89
CA PRO A 60 13.32 20.84 2.92
C PRO A 60 12.57 20.63 4.24
N PHE A 61 11.68 19.63 4.33
CA PHE A 61 10.72 19.48 5.44
C PHE A 61 10.99 18.27 6.34
N HIS A 62 12.16 17.63 6.30
CA HIS A 62 12.47 16.60 7.29
C HIS A 62 12.61 17.22 8.69
N LEU A 63 12.04 16.56 9.71
CA LEU A 63 12.23 16.91 11.12
C LEU A 63 12.79 15.70 11.86
N SER A 64 13.89 15.90 12.59
CA SER A 64 14.46 14.85 13.43
C SER A 64 13.61 14.63 14.69
N GLY A 65 13.61 13.41 15.21
CA GLY A 65 12.94 13.08 16.47
C GLY A 65 11.47 12.65 16.36
N ALA A 66 10.97 12.36 15.15
CA ALA A 66 9.62 11.81 14.99
C ALA A 66 9.41 10.55 15.86
N PRO A 67 8.25 10.40 16.51
CA PRO A 67 7.98 9.31 17.44
C PRO A 67 7.78 7.97 16.72
N LEU A 68 8.05 6.86 17.42
CA LEU A 68 7.62 5.53 16.98
C LEU A 68 6.10 5.41 17.19
N ARG A 69 5.35 5.24 16.11
CA ARG A 69 3.89 5.06 16.09
C ARG A 69 3.48 4.50 14.74
N ASP A 70 2.36 3.80 14.67
CA ASP A 70 1.85 3.21 13.43
C ASP A 70 0.61 3.93 12.87
N ASP A 71 0.00 4.87 13.62
CA ASP A 71 -1.01 5.81 13.11
C ASP A 71 -0.47 7.24 13.13
N PHE A 72 -0.27 7.80 11.94
CA PHE A 72 0.27 9.15 11.71
C PHE A 72 -0.80 10.23 11.66
N ARG A 73 -2.08 9.83 11.59
CA ARG A 73 -3.21 10.74 11.44
C ARG A 73 -3.34 11.66 12.66
N VAL A 74 -4.12 12.71 12.46
CA VAL A 74 -4.40 13.74 13.46
C VAL A 74 -5.90 13.82 13.61
N ASP A 75 -6.40 13.77 14.84
CA ASP A 75 -7.84 13.85 15.12
C ASP A 75 -8.45 15.12 14.52
N GLY A 76 -9.56 14.95 13.81
CA GLY A 76 -10.27 16.05 13.15
C GLY A 76 -9.66 16.51 11.82
N MET A 77 -8.53 15.96 11.38
CA MET A 77 -7.99 16.23 10.05
C MET A 77 -8.73 15.38 9.00
N HIS A 78 -9.34 16.04 8.01
CA HIS A 78 -10.06 15.37 6.92
C HIS A 78 -9.14 14.99 5.77
N GLY A 79 -9.27 13.76 5.28
CA GLY A 79 -8.53 13.25 4.14
C GLY A 79 -8.95 11.82 3.81
N GLU A 80 -8.41 11.26 2.73
CA GLU A 80 -8.60 9.85 2.41
C GLU A 80 -7.62 9.02 3.23
N ASP A 81 -8.13 8.13 4.09
CA ASP A 81 -7.30 7.21 4.87
C ASP A 81 -6.43 6.35 3.93
N LEU A 82 -5.16 6.20 4.29
CA LEU A 82 -4.16 5.45 3.55
C LEU A 82 -3.39 4.53 4.50
N THR A 83 -3.58 3.22 4.35
CA THR A 83 -2.69 2.23 4.98
C THR A 83 -1.56 1.90 4.02
N VAL A 84 -0.31 2.09 4.43
CA VAL A 84 0.88 1.71 3.65
C VAL A 84 1.54 0.52 4.31
N ARG A 85 1.91 -0.50 3.52
CA ARG A 85 2.57 -1.71 4.01
C ARG A 85 3.54 -2.28 2.98
N GLY A 86 4.43 -3.15 3.43
CA GLY A 86 5.31 -3.89 2.54
C GLY A 86 6.41 -4.57 3.33
N GLN A 87 7.52 -4.85 2.67
CA GLN A 87 8.72 -5.43 3.27
C GLN A 87 9.96 -4.57 3.04
N VAL A 88 10.89 -4.63 3.97
CA VAL A 88 12.28 -4.21 3.80
C VAL A 88 13.11 -5.46 3.54
N LEU A 89 13.80 -5.47 2.40
CA LEU A 89 14.70 -6.52 1.96
C LEU A 89 16.10 -5.94 1.76
N ASP A 90 17.09 -6.81 1.69
CA ASP A 90 18.40 -6.48 1.10
C ASP A 90 18.47 -6.89 -0.38
N VAL A 91 19.56 -6.53 -1.06
CA VAL A 91 19.80 -6.89 -2.48
C VAL A 91 19.89 -8.40 -2.74
N ALA A 92 20.02 -9.23 -1.71
CA ALA A 92 19.97 -10.69 -1.78
C ALA A 92 18.58 -11.25 -1.45
N CYS A 93 17.55 -10.40 -1.46
CA CYS A 93 16.16 -10.74 -1.16
C CYS A 93 15.93 -11.29 0.24
N ARG A 94 16.83 -11.01 1.18
CA ARG A 94 16.66 -11.42 2.57
C ARG A 94 15.85 -10.35 3.31
N PRO A 95 14.83 -10.74 4.09
CA PRO A 95 14.12 -9.79 4.93
C PRO A 95 15.03 -9.12 5.95
N VAL A 96 14.82 -7.82 6.15
CA VAL A 96 15.58 -7.01 7.09
C VAL A 96 14.69 -6.70 8.30
N ALA A 97 14.94 -7.42 9.40
CA ALA A 97 14.26 -7.17 10.67
C ALA A 97 14.82 -5.92 11.37
N GLY A 98 13.96 -5.20 12.09
CA GLY A 98 14.37 -4.03 12.87
C GLY A 98 14.78 -2.82 12.03
N ALA A 99 14.40 -2.79 10.74
CA ALA A 99 14.60 -1.61 9.90
C ALA A 99 13.62 -0.52 10.35
N VAL A 100 14.14 0.68 10.61
CA VAL A 100 13.34 1.85 10.98
C VAL A 100 13.00 2.65 9.73
N LEU A 101 11.72 2.81 9.47
CA LEU A 101 11.18 3.68 8.43
C LEU A 101 10.72 4.98 9.08
N ASP A 102 11.42 6.08 8.83
CA ASP A 102 11.08 7.45 9.23
C ASP A 102 10.34 8.15 8.09
N VAL A 103 9.05 8.44 8.29
CA VAL A 103 8.13 8.88 7.24
C VAL A 103 7.64 10.29 7.54
N TRP A 104 7.59 11.13 6.50
CA TRP A 104 7.00 12.47 6.57
C TRP A 104 6.30 12.83 5.26
N GLN A 105 5.26 13.65 5.36
CA GLN A 105 4.47 14.07 4.22
C GLN A 105 3.79 15.42 4.47
N ALA A 106 3.21 15.97 3.40
CA ALA A 106 2.23 17.03 3.49
C ALA A 106 0.87 16.49 3.98
N ASP A 107 0.02 17.40 4.44
CA ASP A 107 -1.39 17.12 4.66
C ASP A 107 -2.17 16.95 3.34
N PRO A 108 -3.46 16.55 3.40
CA PRO A 108 -4.30 16.40 2.20
C PRO A 108 -4.48 17.68 1.38
N THR A 109 -4.20 18.86 1.95
CA THR A 109 -4.23 20.15 1.25
C THR A 109 -2.87 20.56 0.67
N GLY A 110 -1.84 19.74 0.88
CA GLY A 110 -0.50 20.01 0.39
C GLY A 110 0.30 20.94 1.28
N VAL A 111 0.07 20.95 2.60
CA VAL A 111 0.84 21.75 3.56
C VAL A 111 1.65 20.86 4.50
N TYR A 112 2.94 21.14 4.65
CA TYR A 112 3.79 20.46 5.65
C TYR A 112 3.69 21.15 7.01
N ASP A 113 3.46 20.36 8.05
CA ASP A 113 3.72 20.79 9.43
C ASP A 113 5.24 20.88 9.65
N THR A 114 5.72 22.06 10.03
CA THR A 114 7.15 22.36 10.26
C THR A 114 7.49 22.56 11.73
N LYS A 115 6.50 22.46 12.62
CA LYS A 115 6.66 22.79 14.05
C LYS A 115 6.42 21.60 14.97
N SER A 116 5.65 20.60 14.53
CA SER A 116 5.36 19.41 15.31
C SER A 116 5.54 18.12 14.49
N PHE A 117 4.93 17.03 14.94
CA PHE A 117 5.04 15.71 14.29
C PHE A 117 3.74 15.26 13.62
N GLN A 118 2.87 16.19 13.19
CA GLN A 118 1.65 15.82 12.45
C GLN A 118 2.01 15.14 11.14
N LEU A 119 1.32 14.03 10.82
CA LEU A 119 1.59 13.20 9.63
C LEU A 119 3.06 12.78 9.48
N ARG A 120 3.75 12.61 10.62
CA ARG A 120 5.13 12.13 10.73
C ARG A 120 5.21 11.02 11.75
N GLY A 121 6.05 10.03 11.49
CA GLY A 121 6.31 9.00 12.48
C GLY A 121 7.30 7.96 11.97
N LYS A 122 7.69 7.10 12.89
CA LYS A 122 8.57 5.98 12.64
C LYS A 122 7.84 4.68 12.87
N VAL A 123 8.10 3.71 12.01
CA VAL A 123 7.73 2.31 12.24
C VAL A 123 8.96 1.43 12.11
N GLU A 124 8.93 0.29 12.78
CA GLU A 124 9.99 -0.72 12.74
C GLU A 124 9.48 -1.96 12.01
N SER A 125 10.31 -2.53 11.13
CA SER A 125 9.99 -3.78 10.45
C SER A 125 10.08 -4.99 11.39
N ASP A 126 9.17 -5.95 11.21
CA ASP A 126 9.14 -7.18 11.99
C ASP A 126 10.22 -8.20 11.57
N ALA A 127 10.20 -9.40 12.18
CA ALA A 127 11.17 -10.46 11.93
C ALA A 127 11.24 -10.92 10.46
N GLU A 128 10.15 -10.73 9.70
CA GLU A 128 10.08 -11.02 8.26
C GLU A 128 10.17 -9.75 7.41
N GLY A 129 10.73 -8.68 7.99
CA GLY A 129 10.96 -7.40 7.35
C GLY A 129 9.69 -6.63 7.01
N ARG A 130 8.51 -7.05 7.49
CA ARG A 130 7.26 -6.38 7.14
C ARG A 130 7.07 -5.12 7.96
N TYR A 131 6.53 -4.08 7.34
CA TYR A 131 6.14 -2.83 8.00
C TYR A 131 4.70 -2.46 7.63
N GLN A 132 4.05 -1.69 8.48
CA GLN A 132 2.75 -1.08 8.19
C GLN A 132 2.61 0.23 8.97
N PHE A 133 1.99 1.22 8.35
CA PHE A 133 1.52 2.43 9.02
C PHE A 133 0.24 2.96 8.36
N LEU A 134 -0.55 3.71 9.13
CA LEU A 134 -1.76 4.39 8.73
C LEU A 134 -1.50 5.89 8.68
N THR A 135 -1.96 6.55 7.61
CA THR A 135 -1.84 7.99 7.38
C THR A 135 -3.02 8.47 6.55
N LEU A 136 -2.96 9.70 6.03
CA LEU A 136 -3.85 10.24 5.01
C LEU A 136 -3.12 10.36 3.67
N LYS A 137 -3.83 10.22 2.55
CA LYS A 137 -3.26 10.56 1.23
C LYS A 137 -2.85 12.05 1.22
N PRO A 138 -1.57 12.38 0.95
CA PRO A 138 -1.12 13.76 0.87
C PRO A 138 -1.70 14.47 -0.35
N GLY A 139 -1.84 15.79 -0.25
CA GLY A 139 -2.09 16.65 -1.40
C GLY A 139 -0.80 16.96 -2.17
N ALA A 140 -0.96 17.57 -3.34
CA ALA A 140 0.15 18.13 -4.11
C ALA A 140 0.74 19.34 -3.36
N TYR A 141 2.07 19.40 -3.21
CA TYR A 141 2.76 20.44 -2.44
C TYR A 141 3.52 21.43 -3.35
N GLY A 142 3.42 22.72 -3.03
CA GLY A 142 4.24 23.78 -3.61
C GLY A 142 3.42 24.97 -4.14
N SER A 143 4.01 26.16 -4.17
CA SER A 143 3.44 27.34 -4.83
C SER A 143 4.32 27.70 -6.03
N GLY A 144 3.80 27.54 -7.25
CA GLY A 144 4.55 27.71 -8.50
C GLY A 144 4.95 26.37 -9.11
N PHE A 145 6.04 25.78 -8.62
CA PHE A 145 6.41 24.40 -8.99
C PHE A 145 5.70 23.43 -8.05
N VAL A 146 4.59 22.87 -8.51
CA VAL A 146 3.78 21.91 -7.76
C VAL A 146 4.35 20.51 -7.95
N ARG A 147 4.68 19.84 -6.85
CA ARG A 147 5.14 18.44 -6.83
C ARG A 147 3.92 17.51 -6.83
N THR A 148 4.04 16.36 -7.50
CA THR A 148 3.00 15.32 -7.45
C THR A 148 2.83 14.82 -6.01
N PRO A 149 1.64 14.36 -5.56
CA PRO A 149 1.49 13.76 -4.23
C PRO A 149 2.54 12.68 -3.96
N HIS A 150 3.20 12.76 -2.80
CA HIS A 150 4.26 11.82 -2.43
C HIS A 150 4.40 11.68 -0.91
N LEU A 151 4.94 10.53 -0.50
CA LEU A 151 5.44 10.31 0.85
C LEU A 151 6.96 10.40 0.82
N HIS A 152 7.58 11.07 1.77
CA HIS A 152 9.01 10.93 1.98
C HIS A 152 9.28 9.82 2.98
N VAL A 153 10.34 9.03 2.72
CA VAL A 153 10.73 7.94 3.60
C VAL A 153 12.24 7.89 3.71
N ARG A 154 12.72 7.72 4.95
CA ARG A 154 14.10 7.35 5.25
C ARG A 154 14.11 5.99 5.92
N VAL A 155 14.86 5.04 5.36
CA VAL A 155 14.99 3.68 5.88
C VAL A 155 16.40 3.46 6.40
N GLN A 156 16.49 3.03 7.65
CA GLN A 156 17.75 2.75 8.36
C GLN A 156 17.71 1.35 8.94
N ALA A 157 18.79 0.58 8.77
CA ALA A 157 18.94 -0.74 9.36
C ALA A 157 20.42 -1.02 9.68
N ALA A 158 20.67 -1.80 10.73
CA ALA A 158 22.03 -2.10 11.16
C ALA A 158 22.84 -2.81 10.05
N GLY A 159 24.03 -2.28 9.75
CA GLY A 159 24.94 -2.85 8.74
C GLY A 159 24.53 -2.60 7.29
N LEU A 160 23.44 -1.85 7.04
CA LEU A 160 22.99 -1.49 5.70
C LEU A 160 23.11 0.01 5.48
N ARG A 161 23.23 0.41 4.20
CA ARG A 161 23.34 1.80 3.80
C ARG A 161 21.99 2.49 3.95
N GLU A 162 21.98 3.63 4.62
CA GLU A 162 20.78 4.46 4.73
C GLU A 162 20.22 4.85 3.36
N LEU A 163 18.91 4.74 3.24
CA LEU A 163 18.12 5.13 2.07
C LEU A 163 17.23 6.31 2.45
N THR A 164 17.35 7.42 1.73
CA THR A 164 16.30 8.45 1.69
C THR A 164 15.69 8.44 0.30
N THR A 165 14.37 8.41 0.22
CA THR A 165 13.63 8.35 -1.04
C THR A 165 12.22 8.96 -0.90
N GLN A 166 11.43 8.90 -1.97
CA GLN A 166 10.03 9.29 -1.99
C GLN A 166 9.19 8.16 -2.61
N LEU A 167 7.94 8.03 -2.19
CA LEU A 167 6.97 7.12 -2.78
C LEU A 167 5.88 7.91 -3.48
N TYR A 168 5.52 7.50 -4.69
CA TYR A 168 4.54 8.18 -5.53
C TYR A 168 3.24 7.37 -5.67
N PHE A 169 2.18 8.07 -6.04
CA PHE A 169 0.87 7.47 -6.30
C PHE A 169 0.67 7.27 -7.81
N PRO A 170 0.05 6.15 -8.23
CA PRO A 170 -0.30 5.93 -9.63
C PRO A 170 -1.39 6.93 -10.05
N GLU A 171 -1.48 7.17 -11.35
CA GLU A 171 -2.56 7.96 -11.98
C GLU A 171 -2.66 9.44 -11.53
N GLU A 172 -1.63 9.98 -10.87
CA GLU A 172 -1.54 11.42 -10.62
C GLU A 172 -1.11 12.16 -11.90
N GLU A 173 -1.92 13.11 -12.36
CA GLU A 173 -1.63 13.93 -13.56
C GLU A 173 -0.29 14.69 -13.44
N LEU A 174 0.10 15.04 -12.22
CA LEU A 174 1.34 15.74 -11.92
C LEU A 174 2.59 14.85 -12.06
N ASN A 175 2.45 13.52 -12.12
CA ASN A 175 3.59 12.62 -12.33
C ASN A 175 4.34 12.94 -13.63
N ALA A 176 3.63 13.37 -14.68
CA ALA A 176 4.23 13.72 -15.96
C ALA A 176 5.00 15.06 -15.93
N GLN A 177 4.77 15.88 -14.90
CA GLN A 177 5.32 17.23 -14.78
C GLN A 177 6.41 17.33 -13.69
N ASP A 178 6.38 16.43 -12.72
CA ASP A 178 7.32 16.40 -11.61
C ASP A 178 8.65 15.77 -12.05
N ALA A 179 9.72 16.56 -12.13
CA ALA A 179 11.05 16.11 -12.53
C ALA A 179 11.68 15.08 -11.56
N LEU A 180 11.14 14.93 -10.35
CA LEU A 180 11.56 13.88 -9.41
C LEU A 180 10.73 12.61 -9.56
N PHE A 181 9.59 12.63 -10.25
CA PHE A 181 8.77 11.43 -10.40
C PHE A 181 9.57 10.28 -11.03
N ARG A 182 9.37 9.08 -10.47
CA ARG A 182 10.05 7.85 -10.86
C ARG A 182 9.07 6.68 -10.85
N PRO A 183 8.86 6.00 -11.99
CA PRO A 183 7.95 4.84 -12.06
C PRO A 183 8.35 3.70 -11.11
N ASP A 184 9.64 3.49 -10.86
CA ASP A 184 10.16 2.48 -9.92
C ASP A 184 9.93 2.82 -8.44
N LEU A 185 9.40 4.01 -8.15
CA LEU A 185 9.02 4.46 -6.81
C LEU A 185 7.48 4.59 -6.65
N LEU A 186 6.70 4.04 -7.59
CA LEU A 186 5.26 3.96 -7.48
C LEU A 186 4.85 2.90 -6.44
N MET A 187 3.94 3.29 -5.56
CA MET A 187 3.20 2.33 -4.75
C MET A 187 2.14 1.63 -5.60
N SER A 188 1.87 0.36 -5.32
CA SER A 188 0.63 -0.27 -5.77
C SER A 188 -0.51 0.20 -4.87
N ILE A 189 -1.52 0.85 -5.44
CA ILE A 189 -2.66 1.40 -4.69
C ILE A 189 -3.93 0.60 -5.00
N TYR A 190 -4.65 0.22 -3.95
CA TYR A 190 -5.97 -0.39 -4.03
C TYR A 190 -6.97 0.42 -3.19
N LYS A 191 -8.13 0.75 -3.75
CA LYS A 191 -9.21 1.43 -3.03
C LYS A 191 -10.20 0.40 -2.49
N GLY A 192 -10.33 0.34 -1.16
CA GLY A 192 -11.30 -0.50 -0.46
C GLY A 192 -12.33 0.34 0.30
N TYR A 193 -13.22 -0.34 1.02
CA TYR A 193 -14.24 0.32 1.85
C TYR A 193 -13.67 1.15 3.01
N ALA A 194 -12.48 0.78 3.49
CA ALA A 194 -11.80 1.44 4.61
C ALA A 194 -10.84 2.56 4.18
N GLY A 195 -10.79 2.91 2.88
CA GLY A 195 -9.81 3.84 2.32
C GLY A 195 -8.85 3.19 1.34
N LEU A 196 -7.70 3.82 1.14
CA LEU A 196 -6.62 3.36 0.27
C LEU A 196 -5.70 2.37 1.01
N SER A 197 -5.29 1.33 0.30
CA SER A 197 -4.20 0.44 0.68
C SER A 197 -3.06 0.61 -0.31
N GLY A 198 -1.93 1.13 0.15
CA GLY A 198 -0.69 1.20 -0.61
C GLY A 198 0.28 0.08 -0.25
N THR A 199 0.95 -0.49 -1.25
CA THR A 199 2.05 -1.44 -1.03
C THR A 199 3.34 -1.02 -1.74
N PHE A 200 4.47 -1.18 -1.04
CA PHE A 200 5.80 -0.91 -1.57
C PHE A 200 6.88 -1.69 -0.81
N ASN A 201 7.80 -2.33 -1.53
CA ASN A 201 8.93 -3.04 -0.91
C ASN A 201 10.21 -2.20 -1.04
N PHE A 202 10.92 -2.02 0.06
CA PHE A 202 12.22 -1.37 0.08
C PHE A 202 13.35 -2.39 -0.08
N VAL A 203 14.36 -2.06 -0.86
CA VAL A 203 15.55 -2.88 -1.06
C VAL A 203 16.78 -2.05 -0.71
N LEU A 204 17.48 -2.48 0.34
CA LEU A 204 18.66 -1.80 0.88
C LEU A 204 19.97 -2.45 0.40
N GLU A 205 20.98 -1.61 0.18
CA GLU A 205 22.34 -2.08 -0.11
C GLU A 205 23.15 -2.25 1.19
N PRO A 206 24.17 -3.14 1.21
CA PRO A 206 25.17 -3.16 2.27
C PRO A 206 25.85 -1.79 2.46
N ALA A 207 26.23 -1.49 3.72
CA ALA A 207 26.89 -0.23 4.09
C ALA A 207 28.23 -0.01 3.34
#